data_AF-A0A151UM84-F1
#
_entry.id   AF-A0A151UM84-F1
#
_cell.length_a   1.000
_cell.length_b   1.000
_cell.length_c   1.000
_cell.angle_alpha   90.00
_cell.angle_beta   90.00
_cell.angle_gamma   90.00
#
_symmetry.space_group_name_H-M   'P 1'
#
loop_
_entity.id
_entity.type
_entity.pdbx_description
1 polymer ?
#
loop_
_entity_poly.entity_id
_entity_poly.type
_entity_poly.pdbx_seq_one_letter_code
_entity_poly.pdbx_strand_id
1 'polypeptide(L)' 'MSEIIYGIHALQAILERDPQRFLDVYLLKGREDRRFQPLVRQLEQA' A
#
# COMPACT_ATOMS: atom_id res chain seq x y z
N MET A 1 -17.03 2.07 -9.14
CA MET A 1 -15.98 2.99 -9.61
C MET A 1 -14.69 2.59 -8.91
N SER A 2 -13.61 2.29 -9.64
CA SER A 2 -12.29 2.11 -9.03
C SER A 2 -11.62 3.46 -8.88
N GLU A 3 -10.95 3.68 -7.76
CA GLU A 3 -10.22 4.92 -7.47
C GLU A 3 -8.74 4.59 -7.28
N ILE A 4 -7.86 5.49 -7.74
CA ILE A 4 -6.43 5.37 -7.49
C ILE A 4 -6.09 6.28 -6.31
N ILE A 5 -5.55 5.68 -5.26
CA ILE A 5 -5.14 6.38 -4.04
C ILE A 5 -3.62 6.47 -3.97
N TYR A 6 -3.13 7.57 -3.43
CA TYR A 6 -1.70 7.84 -3.25
C TYR A 6 -1.41 8.28 -1.82
N GLY A 7 -0.16 8.10 -1.40
CA GLY A 7 0.34 8.59 -0.12
C GLY A 7 0.38 7.52 0.97
N ILE A 8 1.52 7.44 1.67
CA ILE A 8 1.80 6.38 2.64
C ILE A 8 0.76 6.29 3.76
N HIS A 9 0.28 7.43 4.26
CA HIS A 9 -0.71 7.48 5.34
C HIS A 9 -2.10 7.02 4.92
N ALA A 10 -2.52 7.35 3.68
CA ALA A 10 -3.80 6.90 3.15
C ALA A 10 -3.79 5.39 2.93
N LEU A 11 -2.71 4.85 2.35
CA LEU A 11 -2.52 3.41 2.20
C LEU A 11 -2.53 2.70 3.56
N GLN A 12 -1.79 3.22 4.55
CA GLN A 12 -1.78 2.65 5.92
C GLN A 12 -3.19 2.62 6.54
N ALA A 13 -3.91 3.74 6.50
CA ALA A 13 -5.24 3.83 7.11
C ALA A 13 -6.26 2.88 6.46
N ILE A 14 -6.16 2.65 5.15
CA ILE A 14 -7.03 1.72 4.44
C ILE A 14 -6.61 0.27 4.71
N LEU A 15 -5.31 -0.01 4.74
CA LEU A 15 -4.78 -1.34 5.06
C LEU A 15 -5.19 -1.81 6.46
N GLU A 16 -5.22 -0.90 7.43
CA GLU A 16 -5.66 -1.19 8.80
C GLU A 16 -7.17 -1.40 8.94
N ARG A 17 -7.99 -0.71 8.12
CA ARG A 17 -9.45 -0.68 8.28
C ARG A 17 -10.20 -1.60 7.33
N ASP A 18 -9.77 -1.64 6.07
CA ASP A 18 -10.48 -2.33 4.98
C ASP A 18 -9.49 -2.78 3.89
N PRO A 19 -8.65 -3.80 4.17
CA PRO A 19 -7.63 -4.28 3.25
C PRO A 19 -8.20 -4.85 1.94
N GLN A 20 -9.46 -5.29 1.94
CA GLN A 20 -10.13 -5.84 0.76
C GLN A 20 -10.38 -4.79 -0.34
N ARG A 21 -10.23 -3.50 -0.03
CA ARG A 21 -10.35 -2.42 -1.03
C ARG A 21 -9.15 -2.33 -1.95
N PHE A 22 -8.02 -2.95 -1.62
CA PHE A 22 -6.88 -3.04 -2.51
C PHE A 22 -7.15 -4.08 -3.59
N LEU A 23 -7.27 -3.61 -4.83
CA LEU A 23 -7.38 -4.46 -6.01
C LEU A 23 -5.98 -4.73 -6.59
N ASP A 24 -5.26 -3.65 -6.91
CA ASP A 24 -3.91 -3.67 -7.44
C ASP A 24 -3.04 -2.63 -6.71
N VAL A 25 -1.81 -3.00 -6.39
CA VAL A 25 -0.81 -2.11 -5.79
C VAL A 25 0.38 -1.99 -6.72
N TYR A 26 0.71 -0.76 -7.11
CA TYR A 26 1.84 -0.47 -7.99
C TYR A 26 2.99 0.17 -7.21
N LEU A 27 4.19 -0.38 -7.35
CA LEU A 27 5.41 0.06 -6.68
C LEU A 27 6.50 0.36 -7.70
N LEU A 28 7.33 1.37 -7.44
CA LEU A 28 8.47 1.67 -8.29
C LEU A 28 9.56 0.60 -8.11
N LYS A 29 9.87 -0.12 -9.19
CA LYS A 29 10.93 -1.14 -9.20
C LYS A 29 12.29 -0.51 -8.85
N GLY A 30 13.04 -1.16 -7.95
CA GLY A 30 14.36 -0.70 -7.52
C GLY A 30 14.34 0.44 -6.50
N ARG A 31 13.17 0.84 -6.00
CA ARG A 31 13.06 1.83 -4.91
C ARG A 31 13.19 1.15 -3.55
N GLU A 32 14.37 1.22 -2.96
CA GLU A 32 14.61 0.77 -1.58
C GLU A 32 14.47 1.93 -0.58
N ASP A 33 13.25 2.41 -0.37
CA ASP A 33 12.98 3.38 0.69
C ASP A 33 12.70 2.64 2.00
N ARG A 34 13.62 2.73 2.98
CA ARG A 34 13.51 2.06 4.28
C ARG A 34 12.21 2.37 5.02
N ARG A 35 11.61 3.54 4.79
CA ARG A 35 10.33 3.93 5.42
C ARG A 35 9.13 3.25 4.79
N PHE A 36 9.27 2.80 3.54
CA PHE A 36 8.20 2.14 2.78
C PHE A 36 8.21 0.61 2.97
N GLN A 37 9.38 0.05 3.27
CA GLN A 37 9.57 -1.39 3.52
C GLN A 37 8.58 -2.03 4.51
N PRO A 38 8.21 -1.41 5.64
CA PRO A 38 7.21 -1.97 6.54
C PRO A 38 5.83 -2.09 5.89
N LEU A 39 5.41 -1.05 5.15
CA LEU A 39 4.10 -1.02 4.49
C LEU A 39 4.03 -2.04 3.36
N VAL A 40 5.09 -2.18 2.56
CA VAL A 40 5.14 -3.19 1.49
C VAL A 40 4.99 -4.59 2.06
N ARG A 41 5.70 -4.90 3.16
CA ARG A 41 5.57 -6.22 3.82
C ARG A 41 4.16 -6.47 4.35
N GLN A 42 3.49 -5.45 4.86
CA GLN A 42 2.09 -5.60 5.29
C GLN A 42 1.15 -5.86 4.12
N LEU A 43 1.37 -5.18 2.99
CA LEU A 43 0.59 -5.37 1.76
C LEU A 43 0.80 -6.75 1.12
N GLU A 44 2.02 -7.30 1.20
CA GLU A 44 2.33 -8.65 0.72
C GLU A 44 1.71 -9.76 1.59
N GLN A 45 1.29 -9.43 2.82
CA GLN A 45 0.71 -10.37 3.79
C GLN A 45 -0.81 -10.27 3.91
N ALA A 46 -1.42 -9.22 3.38
CA ALA A 46 -2.86 -8.95 3.41
C ALA A 46 -3.59 -9.70 2.29
#